data_AF-A0A849U299-F1
#
_entry.id   AF-A0A849U299-F1
#
_cell.length_a   1.000
_cell.length_b   1.000
_cell.length_c   1.000
_cell.angle_alpha   90.00
_cell.angle_beta   90.00
_cell.angle_gamma   90.00
#
_symmetry.space_group_name_H-M   'P 1'
#
loop_
_entity.id
_entity.type
_entity.pdbx_description
1 polymer ?
#
loop_
_entity_poly.entity_id
_entity_poly.type
_entity_poly.pdbx_seq_one_letter_code
_entity_poly.pdbx_strand_id
1 'polypeptide(L)'
;SYTYTDARQPDGTREFRRTPHSGRADVRYLFNEGKGTVSFGVVANGRTPDVVFANPSYARSRLELDGYWLVQAAASYKVAPNVEIYGRIENMLNQKYQEIYGYSAARLGAYAGVKINFDTAPSGAPK
;
A
#
# COMPACT_ATOMS: atom_id res chain seq x y z
N SER A 1 -11.07 -5.73 3.07
CA SER A 1 -11.00 -7.14 2.66
C SER A 1 -10.02 -7.89 3.55
N TYR A 2 -10.22 -9.18 3.69
CA TYR A 2 -9.30 -10.07 4.40
C TYR A 2 -9.27 -11.40 3.66
N THR A 3 -8.09 -11.99 3.58
CA THR A 3 -7.86 -13.26 2.92
C THR A 3 -7.04 -14.17 3.83
N TYR A 4 -7.53 -15.39 4.00
CA TYR A 4 -6.74 -16.49 4.51
C TYR A 4 -6.29 -17.38 3.35
N THR A 5 -4.99 -17.65 3.26
CA THR A 5 -4.40 -18.48 2.21
C THR A 5 -3.72 -19.71 2.83
N ASP A 6 -4.20 -20.90 2.49
CA ASP A 6 -3.52 -22.16 2.81
C ASP A 6 -2.90 -22.75 1.53
N ALA A 7 -1.68 -22.31 1.22
CA ALA A 7 -0.92 -22.78 0.07
C ALA A 7 0.13 -23.80 0.54
N ARG A 8 0.07 -25.03 0.00
CA ARG A 8 0.95 -26.14 0.36
C ARG A 8 1.54 -26.79 -0.87
N GLN A 9 2.79 -27.23 -0.75
CA GLN A 9 3.45 -28.12 -1.69
C GLN A 9 2.91 -29.55 -1.57
N PRO A 10 3.19 -30.45 -2.54
CA PRO A 10 2.80 -31.86 -2.47
C PRO A 10 3.34 -32.59 -1.23
N ASP A 11 4.48 -32.14 -0.68
CA ASP A 11 5.08 -32.66 0.54
C ASP A 11 4.41 -32.15 1.84
N GLY A 12 3.32 -31.37 1.73
CA GLY A 12 2.56 -30.81 2.83
C GLY A 12 3.16 -29.55 3.45
N THR A 13 4.34 -29.10 3.01
CA THR A 13 4.97 -27.88 3.53
C THR A 13 4.35 -26.62 2.93
N ARG A 14 4.32 -25.52 3.69
CA ARG A 14 3.80 -24.24 3.17
C ARG A 14 4.64 -23.73 1.99
N GLU A 15 3.96 -23.16 1.00
CA GLU A 15 4.63 -22.47 -0.09
C GLU A 15 5.36 -21.22 0.41
N PHE A 16 6.50 -20.94 -0.21
CA PHE A 16 7.27 -19.73 0.05
C PHE A 16 6.55 -18.51 -0.53
N ARG A 17 6.70 -17.35 0.13
CA ARG A 17 6.17 -16.05 -0.32
C ARG A 17 4.65 -16.07 -0.51
N ARG A 18 3.97 -16.85 0.33
CA ARG A 18 2.51 -16.91 0.46
C ARG A 18 2.16 -16.60 1.91
N THR A 19 1.85 -15.35 2.19
CA THR A 19 1.40 -14.96 3.53
C THR A 19 0.06 -15.65 3.83
N PRO A 20 -0.08 -16.35 4.96
CA PRO A 20 -1.35 -17.00 5.29
C PRO A 20 -2.47 -16.01 5.58
N HIS A 21 -2.13 -14.81 6.07
CA HIS A 21 -3.10 -13.79 6.46
C HIS A 21 -2.74 -12.47 5.79
N SER A 22 -3.60 -11.98 4.90
CA SER A 22 -3.48 -10.65 4.34
C SER A 22 -4.78 -9.87 4.50
N GLY A 23 -4.66 -8.57 4.72
CA GLY A 23 -5.80 -7.70 4.97
C GLY A 23 -5.56 -6.30 4.43
N ARG A 24 -6.64 -5.67 3.99
CA ARG A 24 -6.66 -4.26 3.61
C ARG A 24 -7.96 -3.60 4.06
N ALA A 25 -7.86 -2.42 4.63
CA ALA A 25 -9.00 -1.57 4.94
C ALA A 25 -8.73 -0.17 4.41
N ASP A 26 -9.72 0.42 3.74
CA ASP A 26 -9.64 1.78 3.21
C ASP A 26 -10.91 2.54 3.58
N VAL A 27 -10.73 3.76 4.02
CA VAL A 27 -11.81 4.72 4.28
C VAL A 27 -11.52 5.96 3.45
N ARG A 28 -12.55 6.46 2.76
CA ARG A 28 -12.50 7.72 2.03
C ARG A 28 -13.68 8.58 2.45
N TYR A 29 -13.41 9.83 2.77
CA TYR A 29 -14.39 10.82 3.15
C TYR A 29 -14.32 12.01 2.19
N LEU A 30 -15.47 12.41 1.64
CA LEU A 30 -15.62 13.61 0.84
C LEU A 30 -16.30 14.68 1.68
N PHE A 31 -15.78 15.90 1.61
CA PHE A 31 -16.29 17.03 2.38
C PHE A 31 -16.36 18.29 1.53
N ASN A 32 -17.03 19.32 2.06
CA ASN A 32 -17.26 20.59 1.38
C ASN A 32 -17.81 20.39 -0.04
N GLU A 33 -18.94 19.69 -0.14
CA GLU A 33 -19.63 19.41 -1.41
C GLU A 33 -18.72 18.69 -2.44
N GLY A 34 -17.79 17.87 -1.97
CA GLY A 34 -16.86 17.13 -2.83
C GLY A 34 -15.63 17.93 -3.29
N LYS A 35 -15.41 19.14 -2.77
CA LYS A 35 -14.16 19.90 -2.99
C LYS A 35 -12.98 19.28 -2.25
N GLY A 36 -13.22 18.63 -1.12
CA GLY A 36 -12.20 17.98 -0.31
C GLY A 36 -12.33 16.46 -0.27
N THR A 37 -11.21 15.77 -0.25
CA THR A 37 -11.14 14.33 0.04
C THR A 37 -10.10 14.08 1.13
N VAL A 38 -10.42 13.22 2.10
CA VAL A 38 -9.43 12.56 2.96
C VAL A 38 -9.56 11.06 2.76
N SER A 39 -8.44 10.36 2.64
CA SER A 39 -8.40 8.91 2.65
C SER A 39 -7.40 8.38 3.67
N PHE A 40 -7.74 7.24 4.25
CA PHE A 40 -6.93 6.50 5.19
C PHE A 40 -6.98 5.03 4.82
N GLY A 41 -5.82 4.38 4.76
CA GLY A 41 -5.69 2.99 4.39
C GLY A 41 -4.77 2.25 5.35
N VAL A 42 -5.08 0.98 5.58
CA VAL A 42 -4.26 0.05 6.35
C VAL A 42 -4.10 -1.23 5.54
N VAL A 43 -2.87 -1.68 5.37
CA VAL A 43 -2.51 -2.99 4.82
C VAL A 43 -1.84 -3.79 5.92
N ALA A 44 -2.25 -5.04 6.10
CA ALA A 44 -1.64 -5.96 7.05
C ALA A 44 -1.27 -7.24 6.33
N ASN A 45 -0.02 -7.68 6.50
CA ASN A 45 0.43 -9.00 6.07
C ASN A 45 1.01 -9.74 7.27
N GLY A 46 0.60 -10.99 7.44
CA GLY A 46 1.14 -11.89 8.44
C GLY A 46 2.56 -12.33 8.08
N ARG A 47 3.16 -13.07 9.01
CA ARG A 47 4.48 -13.67 8.79
C ARG A 47 4.49 -14.51 7.52
N THR A 48 5.58 -14.41 6.78
CA THR A 48 5.67 -14.98 5.44
C THR A 48 6.89 -15.90 5.33
N PRO A 49 6.68 -17.21 5.07
CA PRO A 49 7.79 -18.11 4.82
C PRO A 49 8.58 -17.67 3.59
N ASP A 50 9.91 -17.68 3.66
CA ASP A 50 10.79 -17.43 2.52
C ASP A 50 11.96 -18.42 2.53
N VAL A 51 12.77 -18.35 1.49
CA VAL A 51 13.92 -19.21 1.26
C VAL A 51 15.15 -18.36 0.97
N VAL A 52 16.28 -18.81 1.49
CA VAL A 52 17.61 -18.26 1.19
C VAL A 52 18.55 -19.37 0.74
N PHE A 53 19.52 -18.98 -0.08
CA PHE A 53 20.63 -19.84 -0.49
C PHE A 53 21.87 -19.36 0.26
N ALA A 54 22.22 -20.06 1.35
CA ALA A 54 23.28 -19.63 2.24
C ALA A 54 24.68 -19.99 1.70
N ASN A 55 25.61 -19.03 1.68
CA ASN A 55 27.00 -19.22 1.28
C ASN A 55 27.77 -20.03 2.35
N PRO A 56 28.79 -20.87 2.04
CA PRO A 56 29.39 -21.19 0.73
C PRO A 56 28.71 -22.30 -0.07
N SER A 57 27.81 -23.06 0.55
CA SER A 57 27.22 -24.27 -0.05
C SER A 57 26.03 -24.00 -0.97
N TYR A 58 25.49 -22.77 -0.96
CA TYR A 58 24.20 -22.41 -1.57
C TYR A 58 23.08 -23.36 -1.15
N ALA A 59 23.21 -23.96 0.04
CA ALA A 59 22.19 -24.83 0.58
C ALA A 59 20.92 -24.03 0.81
N ARG A 60 19.79 -24.62 0.40
CA ARG A 60 18.46 -24.04 0.58
C ARG A 60 18.11 -24.07 2.07
N SER A 61 17.97 -22.89 2.68
CA SER A 61 17.49 -22.74 4.06
C SER A 61 16.17 -21.99 4.08
N ARG A 62 15.28 -22.38 5.00
CA ARG A 62 13.98 -21.72 5.23
C ARG A 62 14.16 -20.62 6.27
N LEU A 63 13.48 -19.50 6.06
CA LEU A 63 13.30 -18.48 7.09
C LEU A 63 11.87 -17.96 7.06
N GLU A 64 11.49 -17.20 8.08
CA GLU A 64 10.19 -16.54 8.16
C GLU A 64 10.42 -15.03 8.26
N LEU A 65 9.82 -14.29 7.33
CA LEU A 65 9.79 -12.83 7.38
C LEU A 65 8.71 -12.39 8.36
N ASP A 66 9.00 -11.35 9.13
CA ASP A 66 8.05 -10.76 10.06
C ASP A 66 6.82 -10.21 9.35
N GLY A 67 5.66 -10.32 10.02
CA GLY A 67 4.45 -9.65 9.58
C GLY A 67 4.57 -8.13 9.75
N TYR A 68 3.83 -7.39 8.95
CA TYR A 68 3.90 -5.93 8.93
C TYR A 68 2.54 -5.28 8.72
N TRP A 69 2.44 -4.04 9.21
CA TRP A 69 1.29 -3.17 9.03
C TRP A 69 1.73 -1.88 8.35
N LEU A 70 1.17 -1.57 7.20
CA LEU A 70 1.39 -0.30 6.51
C LEU A 70 0.17 0.56 6.70
N VAL A 71 0.40 1.77 7.22
CA VAL A 71 -0.62 2.81 7.35
C VAL A 71 -0.31 3.90 6.34
N GLN A 72 -1.33 4.33 5.61
CA GLN A 72 -1.24 5.35 4.58
C GLN A 72 -2.38 6.35 4.73
N ALA A 73 -2.10 7.62 4.49
CA ALA A 73 -3.10 8.67 4.49
C ALA A 73 -2.87 9.61 3.32
N ALA A 74 -3.95 10.14 2.76
CA ALA A 74 -3.89 11.18 1.76
C ALA A 74 -5.02 12.20 1.97
N ALA A 75 -4.76 13.43 1.57
CA ALA A 75 -5.76 14.48 1.56
C ALA A 75 -5.60 15.32 0.29
N SER A 76 -6.72 15.81 -0.23
CA SER A 76 -6.73 16.74 -1.33
C SER A 76 -7.87 17.73 -1.23
N TYR A 77 -7.68 18.91 -1.82
CA TYR A 77 -8.65 19.99 -1.76
C TYR A 77 -8.60 20.89 -2.99
N LYS A 78 -9.76 21.11 -3.62
CA LYS A 78 -9.93 22.06 -4.72
C LYS A 78 -9.90 23.49 -4.18
N VAL A 79 -8.81 24.18 -4.43
CA VAL A 79 -8.61 25.59 -4.06
C VAL A 79 -9.17 26.55 -5.12
N ALA A 80 -9.32 26.08 -6.36
CA ALA A 80 -9.99 26.78 -7.45
C ALA A 80 -10.70 25.76 -8.37
N PRO A 81 -11.56 26.19 -9.31
CA PRO A 81 -12.28 25.27 -10.21
C PRO A 81 -11.36 24.28 -10.95
N ASN A 82 -10.15 24.72 -11.29
CA ASN A 82 -9.15 23.98 -12.04
C ASN A 82 -7.87 23.65 -11.24
N VAL A 83 -7.81 24.00 -9.95
CA VAL A 83 -6.61 23.81 -9.13
C VAL A 83 -6.93 23.03 -7.87
N GLU A 84 -6.19 21.95 -7.64
CA GLU A 84 -6.29 21.09 -6.47
C GLU A 84 -4.92 20.94 -5.82
N ILE A 85 -4.83 21.14 -4.52
CA ILE A 85 -3.63 20.80 -3.74
C ILE A 85 -3.83 19.44 -3.11
N TYR A 86 -2.75 18.68 -2.96
CA TYR A 86 -2.81 17.36 -2.35
C TYR A 86 -1.54 17.02 -1.58
N GLY A 87 -1.69 16.09 -0.65
CA GLY A 87 -0.60 15.45 0.07
C GLY A 87 -0.91 14.00 0.38
N ARG A 88 0.13 13.17 0.48
CA ARG A 88 0.03 11.77 0.92
C ARG A 88 1.25 11.36 1.73
N ILE A 89 1.01 10.48 2.69
CA ILE A 89 2.06 9.82 3.48
C ILE A 89 1.89 8.32 3.33
N GLU A 90 2.97 7.64 2.99
CA GLU A 90 3.06 6.20 2.85
C GLU A 90 3.95 5.61 3.95
N ASN A 91 3.58 4.42 4.42
CA ASN A 91 4.27 3.75 5.52
C ASN A 91 4.44 4.70 6.72
N MET A 92 3.33 5.30 7.18
CA MET A 92 3.28 6.31 8.25
C MET A 92 3.92 5.84 9.57
N LEU A 93 3.91 4.53 9.82
CA LEU A 93 4.53 3.91 10.98
C LEU A 93 6.04 3.70 10.82
N ASN A 94 6.62 4.08 9.68
CA ASN A 94 8.04 3.91 9.34
C ASN A 94 8.53 2.45 9.53
N GLN A 95 7.70 1.48 9.16
CA GLN A 95 8.02 0.06 9.26
C GLN A 95 9.22 -0.27 8.38
N LYS A 96 10.14 -1.07 8.93
CA LYS A 96 11.19 -1.74 8.17
C LYS A 96 10.69 -3.14 7.87
N TYR A 97 10.33 -3.41 6.63
CA TYR A 97 9.78 -4.70 6.22
C TYR A 97 10.39 -5.16 4.90
N GLN A 98 10.22 -6.44 4.62
CA GLN A 98 10.66 -7.09 3.40
C GLN A 98 9.53 -7.98 2.91
N GLU A 99 9.25 -7.94 1.60
CA GLU A 99 8.33 -8.90 0.96
C GLU A 99 9.10 -10.11 0.42
N ILE A 100 10.38 -9.89 0.12
CA ILE A 100 11.35 -10.89 -0.29
C ILE A 100 12.60 -10.65 0.54
N TYR A 101 13.12 -11.71 1.16
CA TYR A 101 14.32 -11.61 1.98
C TYR A 101 15.47 -10.94 1.23
N GLY A 102 16.15 -10.01 1.92
CA GLY A 102 17.28 -9.27 1.36
C GLY A 102 16.90 -8.02 0.56
N TYR A 103 15.62 -7.83 0.22
CA TYR A 103 15.12 -6.63 -0.46
C TYR A 103 14.29 -5.79 0.50
N SER A 104 14.90 -4.72 1.01
CA SER A 104 14.21 -3.78 1.90
C SER A 104 13.21 -2.93 1.13
N ALA A 105 11.97 -2.91 1.60
CA ALA A 105 10.96 -2.03 1.06
C ALA A 105 11.20 -0.57 1.45
N ALA A 106 10.50 0.35 0.77
CA ALA A 106 10.55 1.77 1.09
C ALA A 106 10.05 2.03 2.52
N ARG A 107 10.75 2.93 3.22
CA ARG A 107 10.38 3.39 4.57
C ARG A 107 9.28 4.46 4.48
N LEU A 108 9.15 5.30 5.51
CA LEU A 108 8.25 6.45 5.48
C LEU A 108 8.52 7.33 4.24
N GLY A 109 7.47 7.62 3.48
CA GLY A 109 7.50 8.55 2.35
C GLY A 109 6.41 9.60 2.48
N ALA A 110 6.73 10.86 2.23
CA ALA A 110 5.77 11.95 2.23
C ALA A 110 5.86 12.74 0.92
N TYR A 111 4.70 13.06 0.36
CA TYR A 111 4.57 13.71 -0.94
C TYR A 111 3.51 14.79 -0.86
N ALA A 112 3.72 15.88 -1.59
CA ALA A 112 2.73 16.94 -1.77
C ALA A 112 2.85 17.51 -3.18
N GLY A 113 1.77 18.11 -3.67
CA GLY A 113 1.78 18.69 -4.99
C GLY A 113 0.53 19.49 -5.31
N VAL A 114 0.54 20.06 -6.52
CA VAL A 114 -0.56 20.79 -7.12
C VAL A 114 -0.98 20.08 -8.39
N LYS A 115 -2.28 19.91 -8.59
CA LYS A 115 -2.88 19.40 -9.81
C LYS A 115 -3.64 20.53 -10.49
N ILE A 116 -3.34 20.75 -11.77
CA ILE A 116 -4.00 21.74 -12.62
C ILE A 116 -4.75 20.98 -13.72
N ASN A 117 -6.06 21.21 -13.83
CA ASN A 117 -6.88 20.62 -14.89
C ASN A 117 -7.14 21.67 -15.98
N PHE A 118 -6.81 21.37 -17.24
CA PHE A 118 -6.92 22.33 -18.35
C PHE A 118 -8.20 22.19 -19.17
N ASP A 119 -9.11 21.27 -18.80
CA ASP A 119 -10.37 21.12 -19.52
C ASP A 119 -11.25 22.36 -19.31
N THR A 120 -11.44 23.10 -20.40
CA THR A 120 -12.53 24.05 -20.58
C THR A 120 -13.83 23.25 -20.51
N ALA A 121 -14.72 23.53 -19.56
CA ALA A 121 -16.06 22.97 -19.59
C ALA A 121 -16.69 23.22 -20.98
N PRO A 122 -17.36 22.24 -21.63
CA PRO A 122 -18.24 22.58 -22.73
C PRO A 122 -19.26 23.58 -22.17
N SER A 123 -19.46 24.69 -22.87
CA SER A 123 -20.51 25.65 -22.56
C SER A 123 -21.87 24.95 -22.67
N GLY A 124 -22.32 24.36 -21.57
CA GLY A 124 -23.69 23.91 -21.39
C GLY A 124 -24.60 25.12 -21.14
N ALA A 125 -24.73 25.98 -22.14
CA ALA A 125 -25.81 26.93 -22.23
C ALA A 125 -26.74 26.50 -23.37
N PRO A 126 -27.96 26.01 -23.08
CA PRO A 126 -29.11 26.34 -23.90
C PRO A 126 -29.65 27.71 -23.47
N LYS A 127 -30.10 28.47 -24.46
CA LYS A 127 -30.74 29.79 -24.33
C LYS A 127 -31.93 29.79 -23.37
#